data_AF-A0A1B6DZ11-F1
#
_entry.id   AF-A0A1B6DZ11-F1
#
_cell.length_a   1.000
_cell.length_b   1.000
_cell.length_c   1.000
_cell.angle_alpha   90.00
_cell.angle_beta   90.00
_cell.angle_gamma   90.00
#
_symmetry.space_group_name_H-M   'P 1'
#
loop_
_entity.id
_entity.type
_entity.pdbx_description
1 polymer ?
#
loop_
_entity_poly.entity_id
_entity_poly.type
_entity_poly.pdbx_seq_one_letter_code
_entity_poly.pdbx_strand_id
1 'polypeptide(L)'
;MTNFFRLGNHFSLMDTRHGGPQDDQNNRHTGDLGNVIADDLGRASFRFVDKVVKVWDVIGRSLVVTEDPDDLGKGKTERSTQDGNSGRRIACGIISRSAGLNQNPKQICACDGVSIWDERTT
;
A
#
# COMPACT_ATOMS: atom_id res chain seq x y z
N MET A 1 2.39 -20.38 -5.95
CA MET A 1 3.35 -19.29 -5.68
C MET A 1 2.86 -18.05 -6.42
N THR A 2 2.64 -16.95 -5.72
CA THR A 2 2.34 -15.64 -6.33
C THR A 2 3.55 -15.19 -7.14
N ASN A 3 3.34 -14.87 -8.42
CA ASN A 3 4.39 -14.43 -9.32
C ASN A 3 4.48 -12.89 -9.29
N PHE A 4 5.59 -12.36 -8.76
CA PHE A 4 5.77 -10.92 -8.57
C PHE A 4 6.35 -10.17 -9.78
N PHE A 5 6.72 -10.86 -10.87
CA PHE A 5 7.37 -10.26 -12.05
C PHE A 5 6.48 -9.22 -12.77
N ARG A 6 5.17 -9.28 -12.59
CA ARG A 6 4.21 -8.39 -13.29
C ARG A 6 3.85 -7.11 -12.54
N LEU A 7 4.37 -6.88 -11.33
CA LEU A 7 3.98 -5.73 -10.51
C LEU A 7 4.65 -4.40 -10.91
N GLY A 8 5.71 -4.44 -11.74
CA GLY A 8 6.47 -3.25 -12.10
C GLY A 8 7.41 -2.76 -10.99
N ASN A 9 7.84 -1.50 -11.08
CA ASN A 9 8.74 -0.83 -10.12
C ASN A 9 7.94 -0.09 -9.03
N HIS A 10 8.65 0.58 -8.11
CA HIS A 10 8.04 1.52 -7.18
C HIS A 10 7.27 2.61 -7.96
N PHE A 11 6.14 3.03 -7.42
CA PHE A 11 5.31 4.04 -8.07
C PHE A 11 5.95 5.43 -7.92
N SER A 12 6.27 6.10 -9.03
CA SER A 12 6.81 7.45 -9.04
C SER A 12 6.08 8.32 -10.07
N LEU A 13 5.46 9.41 -9.62
CA LEU A 13 4.86 10.43 -10.49
C LEU A 13 5.90 11.42 -11.04
N MET A 14 7.00 11.60 -10.30
CA MET A 14 8.00 12.65 -10.54
C MET A 14 9.33 12.10 -11.06
N ASP A 15 9.39 10.80 -11.37
CA ASP A 15 10.58 10.09 -11.85
C ASP A 15 11.84 10.36 -11.01
N THR A 16 11.65 10.40 -9.70
CA THR A 16 12.71 10.63 -8.71
C THR A 16 13.54 9.37 -8.47
N ARG A 17 14.62 9.50 -7.70
CA ARG A 17 15.27 8.34 -7.08
C ARG A 17 14.42 7.81 -5.92
N HIS A 18 14.70 6.56 -5.53
CA HIS A 18 14.18 5.98 -4.30
C HIS A 18 14.69 6.74 -3.07
N GLY A 19 13.85 6.87 -2.04
CA GLY A 19 14.16 7.53 -0.78
C GLY A 19 13.25 7.08 0.37
N GLY A 20 13.43 7.68 1.54
CA GLY A 20 12.62 7.38 2.71
C GLY A 20 11.34 8.22 2.81
N PRO A 21 10.35 7.81 3.62
CA PRO A 21 9.06 8.52 3.74
C PRO A 21 9.18 9.96 4.29
N GLN A 22 10.31 10.31 4.90
CA GLN A 22 10.59 11.66 5.41
C GLN A 22 11.15 12.61 4.34
N ASP A 23 11.63 12.07 3.22
CA ASP A 23 12.14 12.87 2.11
C ASP A 23 10.97 13.56 1.38
N ASP A 24 11.26 14.72 0.77
CA ASP A 24 10.25 15.44 0.01
C ASP A 24 9.91 14.73 -1.31
N GLN A 25 8.81 15.16 -1.95
CA GLN A 25 8.28 14.51 -3.15
C GLN A 25 9.22 14.49 -4.36
N ASN A 26 10.31 15.26 -4.36
CA ASN A 26 11.31 15.28 -5.42
C ASN A 26 12.50 14.35 -5.11
N ASN A 27 12.55 13.78 -3.91
CA ASN A 27 13.69 12.99 -3.40
C ASN A 27 13.28 11.58 -2.94
N ARG A 28 12.08 11.11 -3.29
CA ARG A 28 11.62 9.73 -3.10
C ARG A 28 10.55 9.38 -4.11
N HIS A 29 10.39 8.10 -4.42
CA HIS A 29 9.23 7.69 -5.20
C HIS A 29 7.94 7.96 -4.42
N THR A 30 6.87 8.28 -5.14
CA THR A 30 5.53 8.48 -4.57
C THR A 30 5.09 7.30 -3.70
N GLY A 31 5.42 6.07 -4.07
CA GLY A 31 5.08 4.84 -3.36
C GLY A 31 6.03 4.41 -2.24
N ASP A 32 7.11 5.15 -1.97
CA ASP A 32 8.08 4.79 -0.92
C ASP A 32 7.48 5.07 0.47
N LEU A 33 7.16 4.00 1.20
CA LEU A 33 6.58 4.06 2.56
C LEU A 33 7.56 3.66 3.67
N GLY A 34 8.76 3.19 3.30
CA GLY A 34 9.79 2.74 4.23
C GLY A 34 9.50 1.37 4.85
N ASN A 35 10.00 1.18 6.08
CA ASN A 35 10.03 -0.12 6.75
C ASN A 35 8.85 -0.35 7.70
N VAL A 36 8.45 -1.62 7.82
CA VAL A 36 7.61 -2.14 8.90
C VAL A 36 8.42 -3.11 9.75
N ILE A 37 8.12 -3.21 11.04
CA ILE A 37 8.82 -4.11 11.96
C ILE A 37 7.85 -5.22 12.37
N ALA A 38 8.24 -6.47 12.14
CA ALA A 38 7.55 -7.63 12.65
C ALA A 38 8.04 -7.95 14.07
N ASP A 39 7.13 -8.33 14.96
CA ASP A 39 7.45 -8.85 16.28
C ASP A 39 8.00 -10.29 16.23
N ASP A 40 8.35 -10.84 17.40
CA ASP A 40 8.89 -12.20 17.53
C ASP A 40 7.91 -13.31 17.07
N LEU A 41 6.63 -12.98 16.86
CA LEU A 41 5.60 -13.87 16.31
C LEU A 41 5.43 -13.70 14.79
N GLY A 42 6.23 -12.83 14.16
CA GLY A 42 6.17 -12.52 12.74
C GLY A 42 5.02 -11.58 12.37
N ARG A 43 4.46 -10.82 13.34
CA ARG A 43 3.35 -9.89 13.09
C ARG A 43 3.85 -8.44 13.08
N ALA A 44 3.51 -7.71 12.02
CA ALA A 44 3.70 -6.26 11.96
C ALA A 44 2.37 -5.52 12.15
N SER A 45 2.33 -4.56 13.07
CA SER A 45 1.21 -3.64 13.27
C SER A 45 1.73 -2.21 13.14
N PHE A 46 1.17 -1.44 12.19
CA PHE A 46 1.71 -0.13 11.83
C PHE A 46 0.61 0.86 11.43
N ARG A 47 0.93 2.15 11.53
CA ARG A 47 0.12 3.25 11.02
C ARG A 47 1.05 4.26 10.36
N PHE A 48 0.80 4.55 9.09
CA PHE A 48 1.51 5.60 8.35
C PHE A 48 0.56 6.76 8.01
N VAL A 49 1.12 7.96 8.00
CA VAL A 49 0.47 9.15 7.46
C VAL A 49 1.45 9.74 6.46
N ASP A 50 1.08 9.69 5.18
CA ASP A 50 1.94 10.16 4.08
C ASP A 50 1.27 11.36 3.39
N LYS A 51 2.07 12.41 3.14
CA LYS A 51 1.59 13.66 2.51
C LYS A 51 1.64 13.63 0.98
N VAL A 52 2.40 12.72 0.39
CA VAL A 52 2.67 12.58 -1.04
C VAL A 52 1.73 11.56 -1.67
N VAL A 53 1.54 10.39 -1.04
CA VAL A 53 0.59 9.37 -1.53
C VAL A 53 -0.83 9.90 -1.49
N LYS A 54 -1.54 9.83 -2.63
CA LYS A 54 -2.97 10.11 -2.71
C LYS A 54 -3.73 8.86 -3.13
N VAL A 55 -4.87 8.60 -2.47
CA VAL A 55 -5.67 7.40 -2.71
C VAL A 55 -6.07 7.28 -4.18
N TRP A 56 -6.52 8.38 -4.81
CA TRP A 56 -6.96 8.38 -6.21
C TRP A 56 -5.84 8.05 -7.21
N ASP A 57 -4.57 8.30 -6.87
CA ASP A 57 -3.41 8.00 -7.73
C ASP A 57 -2.95 6.53 -7.64
N VAL A 58 -3.40 5.81 -6.61
CA VAL A 58 -2.95 4.44 -6.29
C VAL A 58 -4.02 3.36 -6.43
N ILE A 59 -5.29 3.70 -6.64
CA ILE A 59 -6.34 2.69 -6.93
C ILE A 59 -5.94 1.87 -8.16
N GLY A 60 -5.95 0.54 -8.04
CA GLY A 60 -5.57 -0.39 -9.09
C GLY A 60 -4.07 -0.72 -9.16
N ARG A 61 -3.23 -0.03 -8.38
CA ARG A 61 -1.81 -0.39 -8.18
C ARG A 61 -1.67 -1.46 -7.10
N SER A 62 -0.45 -1.91 -6.85
CA SER A 62 -0.14 -2.91 -5.83
C SER A 62 0.57 -2.31 -4.62
N LEU A 63 0.18 -2.75 -3.42
CA LEU A 63 1.01 -2.65 -2.22
C LEU A 63 1.86 -3.92 -2.10
N VAL A 64 3.15 -3.77 -1.79
CA VAL A 64 4.13 -4.86 -1.76
C VAL A 64 4.92 -4.80 -0.46
N VAL A 65 5.20 -5.96 0.12
CA VAL A 65 6.15 -6.13 1.23
C VAL A 65 7.33 -6.93 0.71
N THR A 66 8.53 -6.51 1.08
CA THR A 66 9.81 -7.10 0.67
C THR A 66 10.51 -7.79 1.83
N GLU A 67 11.51 -8.61 1.52
CA GLU A 67 12.18 -9.53 2.44
C GLU A 67 13.15 -8.83 3.38
N ASP A 68 13.90 -7.86 2.86
CA ASP A 68 14.99 -7.20 3.57
C ASP A 68 14.62 -5.76 3.96
N PRO A 69 15.26 -5.18 4.98
CA PRO A 69 15.09 -3.77 5.32
C PRO A 69 15.45 -2.86 4.15
N ASP A 70 14.56 -1.92 3.85
CA ASP A 70 14.78 -0.82 2.93
C ASP A 70 15.84 0.14 3.50
N ASP A 71 16.92 0.38 2.76
CA ASP A 71 18.02 1.27 3.14
C ASP A 71 17.72 2.77 2.93
N LEU A 72 16.52 3.09 2.42
CA LEU A 72 15.98 4.43 2.21
C LEU A 72 16.79 5.26 1.22
N GLY A 73 17.47 4.61 0.27
CA GLY A 73 18.35 5.27 -0.70
C GLY A 73 19.71 5.67 -0.13
N LYS A 74 20.03 5.24 1.09
CA LYS A 74 21.25 5.63 1.82
C LYS A 74 22.36 4.58 1.78
N GLY A 75 22.08 3.43 1.17
CA GLY A 75 23.09 2.42 0.91
C GLY A 75 24.10 2.83 -0.18
N LYS A 76 25.13 2.00 -0.37
CA LYS A 76 26.22 2.24 -1.33
C LYS A 76 26.02 1.50 -2.66
N THR A 77 24.83 0.96 -2.90
CA THR A 77 24.54 0.14 -4.09
C THR A 77 23.69 0.91 -5.08
N GLU A 78 23.75 0.56 -6.36
CA GLU A 78 22.83 1.14 -7.36
C GLU A 78 21.37 0.87 -7.00
N ARG A 79 21.10 -0.32 -6.45
CA ARG A 79 19.78 -0.73 -5.96
C ARG A 79 19.24 0.15 -4.85
N SER A 80 20.09 0.69 -3.99
CA SER A 80 19.68 1.65 -2.96
C SER A 80 18.87 2.79 -3.57
N THR A 81 19.33 3.35 -4.70
CA THR A 81 18.61 4.44 -5.40
C THR A 81 17.41 4.01 -6.25
N GLN A 82 17.15 2.71 -6.38
CA GLN A 82 16.08 2.14 -7.23
C GLN A 82 14.95 1.48 -6.42
N ASP A 83 15.29 0.65 -5.42
CA ASP A 83 14.33 -0.16 -4.66
C ASP A 83 14.69 -0.30 -3.17
N GLY A 84 15.59 0.56 -2.69
CA GLY A 84 16.06 0.56 -1.30
C GLY A 84 16.89 -0.67 -0.95
N ASN A 85 17.33 -1.46 -1.95
CA ASN A 85 18.00 -2.74 -1.76
C ASN A 85 17.22 -3.68 -0.81
N SER A 86 15.88 -3.64 -0.87
CA SER A 86 14.98 -4.32 0.07
C SER A 86 14.73 -5.81 -0.24
N GLY A 87 15.52 -6.40 -1.13
CA GLY A 87 15.48 -7.84 -1.40
C GLY A 87 14.29 -8.30 -2.24
N ARG A 88 13.84 -9.54 -2.00
CA ARG A 88 12.76 -10.14 -2.80
C ARG A 88 11.39 -9.69 -2.31
N ARG A 89 10.40 -9.68 -3.19
CA ARG A 89 8.99 -9.42 -2.85
C ARG A 89 8.41 -10.67 -2.19
N ILE A 90 7.82 -10.53 -1.00
CA ILE A 90 7.29 -11.66 -0.21
C ILE A 90 5.76 -11.70 -0.18
N ALA A 91 5.11 -10.54 -0.31
CA ALA A 91 3.65 -10.44 -0.38
C ALA A 91 3.23 -9.22 -1.22
N CYS A 92 2.06 -9.31 -1.85
CA CYS A 92 1.47 -8.20 -2.58
C CYS A 92 -0.07 -8.25 -2.55
N GLY A 93 -0.71 -7.10 -2.70
CA GLY A 93 -2.16 -6.98 -2.86
C GLY A 93 -2.53 -5.78 -3.72
N ILE A 94 -3.64 -5.87 -4.44
CA ILE A 94 -4.16 -4.74 -5.25
C ILE A 94 -4.83 -3.74 -4.33
N ILE A 95 -4.43 -2.47 -4.43
CA ILE A 95 -5.06 -1.36 -3.74
C ILE A 95 -6.43 -1.13 -4.39
N SER A 96 -7.47 -1.55 -3.69
CA SER A 96 -8.83 -1.58 -4.21
C SER A 96 -9.69 -0.51 -3.54
N ARG A 97 -10.80 -0.15 -4.20
CA ARG A 97 -11.82 0.70 -3.57
C ARG A 97 -12.42 -0.05 -2.39
N SER A 98 -12.47 0.61 -1.24
CA SER A 98 -13.30 0.20 -0.11
C SER A 98 -14.45 1.17 0.01
N ALA A 99 -15.61 0.67 0.46
CA ALA A 99 -16.64 1.57 0.93
C ALA A 99 -16.11 2.38 2.11
N GLY A 100 -16.36 3.68 2.12
CA GLY A 100 -16.20 4.50 3.31
C GLY A 100 -17.24 4.13 4.37
N LEU A 101 -17.07 4.69 5.57
CA LEU A 101 -18.06 4.55 6.64
C LEU A 101 -19.44 4.99 6.12
N ASN A 102 -20.45 4.15 6.35
CA ASN A 102 -21.85 4.37 5.95
C ASN A 102 -22.09 4.47 4.42
N GLN A 103 -21.13 4.04 3.58
CA GLN A 103 -21.26 4.06 2.12
C GLN A 103 -21.63 2.70 1.50
N ASN A 104 -21.84 1.65 2.31
CA ASN A 104 -22.22 0.32 1.84
C ASN A 104 -23.38 -0.26 2.66
N PRO A 105 -24.56 0.40 2.66
CA PRO A 105 -25.75 -0.20 3.25
C PRO A 105 -26.06 -1.52 2.52
N LYS A 106 -26.35 -2.56 3.28
CA LYS A 106 -26.87 -3.82 2.75
C LYS A 106 -28.34 -3.91 3.12
N GLN A 107 -29.21 -3.64 2.15
CA GLN A 107 -30.63 -3.91 2.30
C GLN A 107 -30.87 -5.40 2.02
N ILE A 108 -31.40 -6.11 3.01
CA ILE A 108 -31.83 -7.50 2.86
C ILE A 108 -33.34 -7.50 2.59
N CYS A 109 -33.72 -7.91 1.39
CA CYS A 109 -35.12 -8.08 1.00
C CYS A 109 -35.48 -9.57 1.00
N ALA A 110 -36.64 -9.94 1.53
CA ALA A 110 -37.24 -11.22 1.22
C ALA A 110 -37.81 -11.21 -0.20
N CYS A 111 -37.97 -12.39 -0.80
CA CYS A 111 -38.49 -12.57 -2.16
C CYS A 111 -39.96 -12.11 -2.32
N ASP A 112 -40.61 -11.67 -1.25
CA ASP A 112 -41.96 -11.10 -1.20
C ASP A 112 -41.99 -9.56 -1.35
N GLY A 113 -40.83 -8.92 -1.51
CA GLY A 113 -40.71 -7.47 -1.66
C GLY A 113 -40.65 -6.71 -0.34
N VAL A 114 -40.60 -7.39 0.80
CA VAL A 114 -40.44 -6.75 2.12
C VAL A 114 -38.96 -6.60 2.47
N SER A 115 -38.56 -5.39 2.83
CA SER A 115 -37.23 -5.12 3.39
C SER A 115 -37.25 -5.47 4.87
N ILE A 116 -36.43 -6.45 5.27
CA ILE A 116 -36.46 -7.01 6.63
C ILE A 116 -35.62 -6.16 7.59
N TRP A 117 -34.56 -5.51 7.10
CA TRP A 117 -33.66 -4.66 7.89
C TRP A 117 -32.95 -3.59 7.05
N ASP A 118 -32.78 -2.39 7.61
CA ASP A 118 -31.98 -1.26 7.08
C ASP A 118 -31.10 -0.68 8.21
N GLU A 119 -29.78 -0.70 8.03
CA GLU A 119 -28.81 -0.19 9.01
C GLU A 119 -28.76 1.36 9.08
N ARG A 120 -29.46 2.08 8.18
CA ARG A 120 -29.45 3.56 8.17
C ARG A 120 -30.37 4.23 9.20
N THR A 121 -31.23 3.48 9.89
CA THR A 121 -32.32 4.04 10.71
C THR A 121 -32.13 3.92 12.23
N THR A 122 -30.96 3.47 12.70
CA THR A 122 -30.60 3.41 14.14
C THR A 122 -29.51 4.39 14.52
#